data_AF-A0A8H4NBF2-F1
#
_entry.id   AF-A0A8H4NBF2-F1
#
_cell.length_a   1.000
_cell.length_b   1.000
_cell.length_c   1.000
_cell.angle_alpha   90.00
_cell.angle_beta   90.00
_cell.angle_gamma   90.00
#
_symmetry.space_group_name_H-M   'P 1'
#
loop_
_entity.id
_entity.type
_entity.pdbx_description
1 polymer ?
#
loop_
_entity_poly.entity_id
_entity_poly.type
_entity_poly.pdbx_seq_one_letter_code
_entity_poly.pdbx_strand_id
1 'polypeptide(L)'
;MISQVWLIRRGTKLEPGGRQNPDNFHHYRKWGFTIYRTYYSKESDKHWEVLLYSLRYQTKLAFGTFEDEEETDQDDRRRVQELFYLNVWENPSQLDGLDVRGIRDFCNDEKLKENEVVEKANFKYRVSTRPHEDRAMADYLFNFVLLADEAVLKDIENGEFVVKAISLSWDGNSGWGWMRIPTGYLLELWIFLMWNKHRAESCLRFHGAEADLAQSIWSGDMGLLDREDVRKFAKGVIIVTKRMRCGKECRRTNQKDFR
;
A
#
# COMPACT_ATOMS: atom_id res chain seq x y z
N MET A 1 -4.34 12.16 10.36
CA MET A 1 -4.39 10.90 9.58
C MET A 1 -5.69 10.73 8.79
N ILE A 2 -6.82 11.06 9.40
CA ILE A 2 -8.12 10.50 9.05
C ILE A 2 -8.91 11.44 8.09
N SER A 3 -8.52 12.71 7.99
CA SER A 3 -9.28 13.76 7.31
C SER A 3 -9.45 13.54 5.80
N GLN A 4 -8.46 12.95 5.11
CA GLN A 4 -8.55 12.63 3.68
C GLN A 4 -9.48 11.44 3.40
N VAL A 5 -9.54 10.48 4.32
CA VAL A 5 -10.48 9.34 4.29
C VAL A 5 -11.91 9.84 4.56
N TRP A 6 -12.05 10.82 5.46
CA TRP A 6 -13.32 11.47 5.76
C TRP A 6 -13.75 12.56 4.79
N LEU A 7 -13.02 12.80 3.70
CA LEU A 7 -13.45 13.77 2.69
C LEU A 7 -14.67 13.24 1.93
N ILE A 8 -15.82 13.76 2.32
CA ILE A 8 -17.08 13.54 1.64
C ILE A 8 -17.15 14.44 0.40
N ARG A 9 -17.89 14.01 -0.63
CA ARG A 9 -18.14 14.81 -1.83
C ARG A 9 -18.73 16.17 -1.45
N ARG A 10 -18.24 17.24 -2.10
CA ARG A 10 -18.79 18.60 -1.89
C ARG A 10 -20.26 18.62 -2.28
N GLY A 11 -21.10 19.17 -1.41
CA GLY A 11 -22.55 19.26 -1.62
C GLY A 11 -23.35 18.06 -1.11
N THR A 12 -22.71 16.99 -0.63
CA THR A 12 -23.42 15.90 0.05
C THR A 12 -24.04 16.39 1.35
N LYS A 13 -25.34 16.13 1.52
CA LYS A 13 -26.04 16.36 2.77
C LYS A 13 -25.86 15.13 3.66
N LEU A 14 -25.44 15.36 4.89
CA LEU A 14 -25.31 14.32 5.90
C LEU A 14 -26.56 14.27 6.75
N GLU A 15 -26.98 13.07 7.09
CA GLU A 15 -27.99 12.84 8.10
C GLU A 15 -27.51 13.34 9.47
N PRO A 16 -28.42 13.72 10.39
CA PRO A 16 -28.09 14.18 11.73
C PRO A 16 -27.13 13.21 12.44
N GLY A 17 -26.17 13.74 13.20
CA GLY A 17 -25.09 12.94 13.81
C GLY A 17 -23.82 12.86 12.97
N GLY A 18 -23.83 13.38 11.74
CA GLY A 18 -22.62 13.62 10.95
C GLY A 18 -21.75 12.37 10.82
N ARG A 19 -20.49 12.44 11.26
CA ARG A 19 -19.56 11.30 11.16
C ARG A 19 -19.90 10.09 12.00
N GLN A 20 -20.67 10.26 13.06
CA GLN A 20 -21.02 9.17 13.95
C GLN A 20 -22.30 8.44 13.51
N ASN A 21 -23.05 8.99 12.55
CA ASN A 21 -24.25 8.34 12.02
C ASN A 21 -23.89 7.26 10.98
N PRO A 22 -24.26 5.99 11.20
CA PRO A 22 -24.06 4.88 10.25
C PRO A 22 -24.63 5.11 8.86
N ASP A 23 -25.75 5.82 8.77
CA ASP A 23 -26.39 6.13 7.49
C ASP A 23 -25.50 7.00 6.60
N ASN A 24 -24.58 7.77 7.19
CA ASN A 24 -23.62 8.58 6.45
C ASN A 24 -22.39 7.79 5.96
N PHE A 25 -22.21 6.52 6.34
CA PHE A 25 -20.95 5.81 6.11
C PHE A 25 -20.66 5.54 4.63
N HIS A 26 -21.71 5.35 3.83
CA HIS A 26 -21.58 5.15 2.39
C HIS A 26 -21.05 6.40 1.64
N HIS A 27 -20.98 7.55 2.31
CA HIS A 27 -20.41 8.78 1.76
C HIS A 27 -18.89 8.91 1.91
N TYR A 28 -18.26 8.05 2.71
CA TYR A 28 -16.81 8.08 2.91
C TYR A 28 -16.06 7.31 1.83
N ARG A 29 -14.87 7.80 1.51
CA ARG A 29 -14.07 7.21 0.43
C ARG A 29 -13.27 6.03 0.96
N LYS A 30 -13.19 4.99 0.14
CA LYS A 30 -12.20 3.93 0.35
C LYS A 30 -10.81 4.51 0.19
N TRP A 31 -9.82 3.98 0.90
CA TRP A 31 -8.43 4.40 0.77
C TRP A 31 -7.50 3.20 0.62
N GLY A 32 -6.31 3.41 0.06
CA GLY A 32 -5.30 2.37 -0.04
C GLY A 32 -4.52 2.43 -1.35
N PHE A 33 -4.09 1.28 -1.85
CA PHE A 33 -3.09 1.18 -2.90
C PHE A 33 -3.59 0.42 -4.12
N THR A 34 -3.15 0.84 -5.30
CA THR A 34 -3.23 0.04 -6.53
C THR A 34 -1.99 -0.85 -6.59
N ILE A 35 -2.19 -2.15 -6.78
CA ILE A 35 -1.11 -3.14 -6.90
C ILE A 35 -1.15 -3.80 -8.27
N TYR A 36 0.00 -3.81 -8.93
CA TYR A 36 0.21 -4.43 -10.23
C TYR A 36 0.99 -5.73 -10.06
N ARG A 37 0.51 -6.79 -10.71
CA ARG A 37 1.26 -8.04 -10.88
C ARG A 37 1.92 -8.02 -12.26
N THR A 38 3.20 -8.40 -12.34
CA THR A 38 3.93 -8.45 -13.63
C THR A 38 4.59 -9.78 -13.91
N TYR A 39 4.39 -10.77 -13.04
CA TYR A 39 4.91 -12.12 -13.25
C TYR A 39 3.79 -13.15 -13.13
N TYR A 40 3.65 -13.96 -14.18
CA TYR A 40 2.56 -14.91 -14.34
C TYR A 40 3.07 -16.32 -14.63
N SER A 41 2.83 -17.20 -13.67
CA SER A 41 3.08 -18.64 -13.76
C SER A 41 2.14 -19.38 -12.80
N LYS A 42 1.88 -20.66 -13.07
CA LYS A 42 1.04 -21.51 -12.20
C LYS A 42 1.52 -21.55 -10.75
N GLU A 43 2.82 -21.48 -10.54
CA GLU A 43 3.43 -21.46 -9.20
C GLU A 43 3.22 -20.10 -8.53
N SER A 44 3.40 -19.02 -9.29
CA SER A 44 3.28 -17.65 -8.79
C SER A 44 1.85 -17.27 -8.37
N ASP A 45 0.80 -17.91 -8.93
CA ASP A 45 -0.61 -17.64 -8.60
C ASP A 45 -0.88 -17.82 -7.10
N LYS A 46 -0.32 -18.87 -6.50
CA LYS A 46 -0.47 -19.13 -5.06
C LYS A 46 0.23 -18.05 -4.23
N HIS A 47 1.42 -17.63 -4.64
CA HIS A 47 2.20 -16.63 -3.93
C HIS A 47 1.57 -15.24 -4.04
N TRP A 48 0.96 -14.95 -5.18
CA TRP A 48 0.17 -13.75 -5.39
C TRP A 48 -1.03 -13.66 -4.44
N GLU A 49 -1.83 -14.72 -4.31
CA GLU A 49 -2.95 -14.74 -3.36
C GLU A 49 -2.49 -14.59 -1.90
N VAL A 50 -1.36 -15.22 -1.55
CA VAL A 50 -0.74 -15.05 -0.22
C VAL A 50 -0.30 -13.61 0.01
N LEU A 51 0.28 -12.95 -1.00
CA LEU A 51 0.68 -11.55 -0.91
C LEU A 51 -0.54 -10.64 -0.69
N LEU A 52 -1.60 -10.79 -1.49
CA LEU A 52 -2.83 -10.00 -1.36
C LEU A 52 -3.48 -10.20 0.01
N TYR A 53 -3.54 -11.45 0.50
CA TYR A 53 -4.03 -11.76 1.82
C TYR A 53 -3.19 -11.06 2.91
N SER A 54 -1.85 -11.20 2.83
CA SER A 54 -0.94 -10.60 3.81
C SER A 54 -1.03 -9.07 3.84
N LEU A 55 -1.07 -8.40 2.68
CA LEU A 55 -1.21 -6.94 2.62
C LEU A 55 -2.52 -6.50 3.29
N ARG A 56 -3.64 -7.15 3.00
CA ARG A 56 -4.94 -6.82 3.62
C ARG A 56 -4.94 -7.08 5.12
N TYR A 57 -4.48 -8.27 5.52
CA TYR A 57 -4.53 -8.72 6.90
C TYR A 57 -3.58 -7.90 7.78
N GLN A 58 -2.33 -7.72 7.36
CA GLN A 58 -1.34 -6.98 8.14
C GLN A 58 -1.65 -5.49 8.21
N THR A 59 -2.19 -4.88 7.14
CA THR A 59 -2.66 -3.48 7.21
C THR A 59 -3.75 -3.33 8.24
N LYS A 60 -4.71 -4.27 8.28
CA LYS A 60 -5.77 -4.25 9.31
C LYS A 60 -5.18 -4.44 10.71
N LEU A 61 -4.25 -5.37 10.91
CA LEU A 61 -3.60 -5.57 12.21
C LEU A 61 -2.82 -4.35 12.68
N ALA A 62 -2.20 -3.59 11.77
CA ALA A 62 -1.41 -2.41 12.13
C ALA A 62 -2.24 -1.34 12.86
N PHE A 63 -3.56 -1.30 12.66
CA PHE A 63 -4.46 -0.41 13.42
C PHE A 63 -4.48 -0.71 14.93
N GLY A 64 -4.11 -1.91 15.36
CA GLY A 64 -3.99 -2.25 16.78
C GLY A 64 -2.94 -1.43 17.52
N THR A 65 -1.98 -0.81 16.82
CA THR A 65 -0.99 0.09 17.43
C THR A 65 -1.61 1.36 18.02
N PHE A 66 -2.80 1.73 17.56
CA PHE A 66 -3.55 2.90 18.04
C PHE A 66 -4.68 2.49 19.02
N GLU A 67 -4.65 1.27 19.57
CA GLU A 67 -5.67 0.77 20.53
C GLU A 67 -5.69 1.53 21.85
N ASP A 68 -4.51 1.91 22.33
CA ASP A 68 -4.31 2.56 23.64
C ASP A 68 -4.21 4.09 23.56
N GLU A 69 -4.40 4.69 22.38
CA GLU A 69 -4.39 6.15 22.24
C GLU A 69 -5.70 6.77 22.74
N GLU A 70 -5.65 7.44 23.90
CA GLU A 70 -6.82 8.09 24.54
C GLU A 70 -7.54 9.11 23.62
N GLU A 71 -6.83 9.69 22.64
CA GLU A 71 -7.37 10.68 21.71
C GLU A 71 -8.08 10.06 20.48
N THR A 72 -7.98 8.74 20.27
CA THR A 72 -8.53 8.07 19.08
C THR A 72 -9.86 7.39 19.40
N ASP A 73 -10.95 7.92 18.82
CA ASP A 73 -12.27 7.30 18.85
C ASP A 73 -12.21 5.90 18.20
N GLN A 74 -12.57 4.88 18.99
CA GLN A 74 -12.45 3.47 18.61
C GLN A 74 -13.34 3.10 17.42
N ASP A 75 -14.51 3.74 17.30
CA ASP A 75 -15.43 3.53 16.18
C ASP A 75 -14.85 4.17 14.91
N ASP A 76 -14.31 5.39 15.01
CA ASP A 76 -13.64 6.06 13.89
C ASP A 76 -12.44 5.23 13.40
N ARG A 77 -11.66 4.63 14.31
CA ARG A 77 -10.53 3.74 13.94
C ARG A 77 -11.02 2.51 13.18
N ARG A 78 -12.01 1.80 13.71
CA ARG A 78 -12.58 0.60 13.06
C ARG A 78 -13.13 0.94 11.67
N ARG A 79 -13.81 2.08 11.53
CA ARG A 79 -14.35 2.55 10.25
C ARG A 79 -13.24 2.80 9.22
N VAL A 80 -12.16 3.48 9.59
CA VAL A 80 -11.03 3.71 8.66
C VAL A 80 -10.39 2.39 8.26
N GLN A 81 -10.22 1.48 9.21
CA GLN A 81 -9.72 0.14 8.94
C GLN A 81 -10.60 -0.62 7.93
N GLU A 82 -11.93 -0.48 8.00
CA GLU A 82 -12.89 -1.09 7.07
C GLU A 82 -12.88 -0.44 5.67
N LEU A 83 -12.55 0.86 5.59
CA LEU A 83 -12.42 1.60 4.34
C LEU A 83 -11.14 1.27 3.56
N PHE A 84 -10.20 0.50 4.14
CA PHE A 84 -9.00 0.07 3.45
C PHE A 84 -9.33 -0.83 2.25
N TYR A 85 -8.72 -0.51 1.10
CA TYR A 85 -8.96 -1.17 -0.16
C TYR A 85 -7.66 -1.33 -0.96
N LEU A 86 -7.45 -2.54 -1.49
CA LEU A 86 -6.41 -2.81 -2.48
C LEU A 86 -7.07 -2.97 -3.85
N ASN A 87 -6.70 -2.08 -4.77
CA ASN A 87 -7.12 -2.16 -6.16
C ASN A 87 -6.14 -3.06 -6.91
N VAL A 88 -6.60 -4.20 -7.38
CA VAL A 88 -5.76 -5.24 -7.96
C VAL A 88 -5.78 -5.14 -9.48
N TRP A 89 -4.60 -5.07 -10.10
CA TRP A 89 -4.41 -5.07 -11.55
C TRP A 89 -3.63 -6.29 -12.00
N GLU A 90 -4.33 -7.17 -12.70
CA GLU A 90 -3.80 -8.42 -13.24
C GLU A 90 -4.24 -8.57 -14.70
N ASN A 91 -3.39 -8.09 -15.62
CA ASN A 91 -3.59 -8.29 -17.04
C ASN A 91 -2.28 -8.76 -17.68
N PRO A 92 -2.09 -10.09 -17.83
CA PRO A 92 -0.86 -10.64 -18.40
C PRO A 92 -0.49 -10.04 -19.76
N SER A 93 -1.50 -9.77 -20.60
CA SER A 93 -1.27 -9.24 -21.95
C SER A 93 -0.65 -7.84 -21.97
N GLN A 94 -0.78 -7.08 -20.88
CA GLN A 94 -0.26 -5.71 -20.77
C GLN A 94 0.89 -5.59 -19.76
N LEU A 95 0.95 -6.48 -18.78
CA LEU A 95 1.81 -6.32 -17.60
C LEU A 95 2.91 -7.38 -17.49
N ASP A 96 2.82 -8.50 -18.20
CA ASP A 96 3.79 -9.59 -18.06
C ASP A 96 5.21 -9.13 -18.44
N GLY A 97 6.16 -9.43 -17.56
CA GLY A 97 7.56 -9.07 -17.71
C GLY A 97 7.90 -7.59 -17.49
N LEU A 98 6.94 -6.73 -17.15
CA LEU A 98 7.24 -5.32 -16.84
C LEU A 98 8.05 -5.21 -15.55
N ASP A 99 9.16 -4.48 -15.63
CA ASP A 99 9.95 -4.09 -14.47
C ASP A 99 9.43 -2.79 -13.84
N VAL A 100 10.16 -2.26 -12.86
CA VAL A 100 9.78 -1.01 -12.18
C VAL A 100 9.65 0.17 -13.17
N ARG A 101 10.51 0.25 -14.17
CA ARG A 101 10.49 1.33 -15.16
C ARG A 101 9.30 1.15 -16.10
N GLY A 102 9.08 -0.07 -16.60
CA GLY A 102 7.95 -0.41 -17.43
C GLY A 102 6.61 -0.14 -16.76
N ILE A 103 6.46 -0.46 -15.47
CA ILE A 103 5.24 -0.12 -14.72
C ILE A 103 5.06 1.38 -14.54
N ARG A 104 6.14 2.13 -14.30
CA ARG A 104 6.06 3.59 -14.19
C ARG A 104 5.57 4.20 -15.51
N ASP A 105 6.15 3.77 -16.63
CA ASP A 105 5.79 4.25 -17.96
C ASP A 105 4.34 3.87 -18.29
N PHE A 106 3.96 2.61 -18.07
CA PHE A 106 2.58 2.14 -18.24
C PHE A 106 1.57 2.97 -17.44
N CYS A 107 1.82 3.17 -16.14
CA CYS A 107 0.92 3.96 -15.29
C CYS A 107 0.84 5.43 -15.72
N ASN A 108 1.94 6.01 -16.18
CA ASN A 108 1.96 7.39 -16.66
C ASN A 108 1.21 7.53 -17.99
N ASP A 109 1.34 6.57 -18.91
CA ASP A 109 0.58 6.54 -20.16
C ASP A 109 -0.92 6.37 -19.91
N GLU A 110 -1.31 5.47 -19.01
CA GLU A 110 -2.71 5.30 -18.62
C GLU A 110 -3.26 6.59 -18.00
N LYS A 111 -2.49 7.24 -17.11
CA LYS A 111 -2.86 8.55 -16.56
C LYS A 111 -3.02 9.62 -17.65
N LEU A 112 -2.19 9.63 -18.69
CA LEU A 112 -2.32 10.59 -19.78
C LEU A 112 -3.63 10.40 -20.56
N LYS A 113 -4.07 9.15 -20.76
CA LYS A 113 -5.37 8.83 -21.38
C LYS A 113 -6.54 9.25 -20.50
N GLU A 114 -6.37 9.14 -19.18
CA GLU A 114 -7.35 9.57 -18.17
C GLU A 114 -7.34 11.09 -17.89
N ASN A 115 -6.59 11.90 -18.64
CA ASN A 115 -6.55 13.35 -18.45
C ASN A 115 -7.09 14.09 -19.67
N GLU A 116 -8.14 14.88 -19.47
CA GLU A 116 -8.60 15.84 -20.47
C GLU A 116 -7.86 17.17 -20.31
N VAL A 117 -7.51 17.76 -21.43
CA VAL A 117 -6.91 19.09 -21.48
C VAL A 117 -8.04 20.11 -21.52
N VAL A 118 -8.24 20.82 -20.42
CA VAL A 118 -9.20 21.91 -20.35
C VAL A 118 -8.46 23.21 -20.64
N GLU A 119 -8.87 23.90 -21.70
CA GLU A 119 -8.43 25.25 -22.02
C GLU A 119 -9.49 26.24 -21.55
N LYS A 120 -9.14 27.09 -20.58
CA LYS A 120 -10.03 28.14 -20.09
C LYS A 120 -9.25 29.44 -19.97
N ALA A 121 -9.64 30.44 -20.78
CA ALA A 121 -8.87 31.66 -20.98
C ALA A 121 -7.40 31.35 -21.35
N ASN A 122 -6.41 31.96 -20.68
CA ASN A 122 -4.98 31.75 -20.94
C ASN A 122 -4.36 30.57 -20.17
N PHE A 123 -5.17 29.76 -19.49
CA PHE A 123 -4.68 28.62 -18.72
C PHE A 123 -5.03 27.31 -19.42
N LYS A 124 -4.00 26.50 -19.66
CA LYS A 124 -4.10 25.12 -20.12
C LYS A 124 -3.77 24.21 -18.96
N TYR A 125 -4.76 23.50 -18.44
CA TYR A 125 -4.55 22.56 -17.34
C TYR A 125 -5.18 21.20 -17.66
N ARG A 126 -4.56 20.14 -17.15
CA ARG A 126 -5.07 18.78 -17.26
C ARG A 126 -6.02 18.50 -16.11
N VAL A 127 -7.17 17.92 -16.42
CA VAL A 127 -8.16 17.46 -15.44
C VAL A 127 -8.32 15.96 -15.62
N SER A 128 -8.15 15.21 -14.53
CA SER A 128 -8.43 13.78 -14.51
C SER A 128 -9.91 13.54 -14.82
N THR A 129 -10.20 12.72 -15.83
CA THR A 129 -11.54 12.20 -16.14
C THR A 129 -11.93 11.04 -15.23
N ARG A 130 -10.96 10.48 -14.49
CA ARG A 130 -11.19 9.41 -13.50
C ARG A 130 -12.21 9.89 -12.45
N PRO A 131 -13.30 9.15 -12.21
CA PRO A 131 -14.33 9.58 -11.27
C PRO A 131 -13.74 9.72 -9.87
N HIS A 132 -13.88 10.93 -9.33
CA HIS A 132 -13.34 11.35 -8.02
C HIS A 132 -14.10 10.73 -6.82
N GLU A 133 -15.13 9.93 -7.10
CA GLU A 133 -16.29 9.92 -6.21
C GLU A 133 -16.16 8.91 -5.05
N ASP A 134 -15.49 7.77 -5.25
CA ASP A 134 -15.59 6.66 -4.28
C ASP A 134 -14.26 6.24 -3.63
N ARG A 135 -13.10 6.63 -4.19
CA ARG A 135 -11.79 6.12 -3.75
C ARG A 135 -10.70 7.19 -3.69
N ALA A 136 -10.06 7.28 -2.54
CA ALA A 136 -8.82 8.00 -2.29
C ALA A 136 -7.64 7.01 -2.44
N MET A 137 -7.22 6.72 -3.67
CA MET A 137 -6.13 5.77 -3.92
C MET A 137 -4.76 6.47 -3.97
N ALA A 138 -3.69 5.77 -3.55
CA ALA A 138 -2.34 6.32 -3.46
C ALA A 138 -1.75 6.74 -4.83
N ASP A 139 -2.15 6.06 -5.91
CA ASP A 139 -1.73 6.36 -7.28
C ASP A 139 -2.24 7.73 -7.74
N TYR A 140 -3.42 8.13 -7.24
CA TYR A 140 -4.05 9.40 -7.52
C TYR A 140 -3.60 10.49 -6.56
N LEU A 141 -3.60 10.23 -5.25
CA LEU A 141 -3.31 11.25 -4.23
C LEU A 141 -1.82 11.57 -4.09
N PHE A 142 -0.95 10.56 -4.26
CA PHE A 142 0.47 10.66 -3.95
C PHE A 142 1.37 10.25 -5.13
N ASN A 143 0.80 9.80 -6.25
CA ASN A 143 1.55 9.18 -7.35
C ASN A 143 2.33 7.92 -6.91
N PHE A 144 1.73 7.08 -6.06
CA PHE A 144 2.34 5.81 -5.61
C PHE A 144 1.54 4.57 -6.02
N VAL A 145 2.26 3.54 -6.46
CA VAL A 145 1.70 2.22 -6.76
C VAL A 145 2.51 1.13 -6.07
N LEU A 146 1.92 -0.06 -5.95
CA LEU A 146 2.60 -1.26 -5.51
C LEU A 146 2.87 -2.17 -6.70
N LEU A 147 3.99 -2.89 -6.66
CA LEU A 147 4.40 -3.86 -7.68
C LEU A 147 4.74 -5.21 -7.04
N ALA A 148 4.20 -6.26 -7.62
CA ALA A 148 4.58 -7.65 -7.41
C ALA A 148 5.14 -8.22 -8.72
N ASP A 149 6.46 -8.13 -8.84
CA ASP A 149 7.23 -8.77 -9.90
C ASP A 149 7.73 -10.15 -9.48
N GLU A 150 8.51 -10.80 -10.34
CA GLU A 150 9.05 -12.14 -10.08
C GLU A 150 9.81 -12.23 -8.75
N ALA A 151 10.62 -11.22 -8.44
CA ALA A 151 11.41 -11.17 -7.21
C ALA A 151 10.49 -11.12 -5.97
N VAL A 152 9.46 -10.27 -5.99
CA VAL A 152 8.49 -10.18 -4.89
C VAL A 152 7.76 -11.51 -4.68
N LEU A 153 7.34 -12.19 -5.75
CA LEU A 153 6.61 -13.45 -5.61
C LEU A 153 7.52 -14.59 -5.11
N LYS A 154 8.81 -14.60 -5.50
CA LYS A 154 9.84 -15.49 -4.94
C LYS A 154 10.13 -15.18 -3.47
N ASP A 155 10.13 -13.92 -3.07
CA ASP A 155 10.28 -13.53 -1.66
C ASP A 155 9.15 -14.14 -0.82
N ILE A 156 7.91 -14.07 -1.30
CA ILE A 156 6.74 -14.66 -0.64
C ILE A 156 6.84 -16.19 -0.57
N GLU A 157 7.35 -16.83 -1.61
CA GLU A 157 7.67 -18.27 -1.59
C GLU A 157 8.64 -18.61 -0.45
N ASN A 158 9.69 -17.82 -0.31
CA ASN A 158 10.71 -17.95 0.73
C ASN A 158 10.24 -17.50 2.13
N GLY A 159 9.01 -16.97 2.24
CA GLY A 159 8.42 -16.51 3.49
C GLY A 159 8.88 -15.11 3.91
N GLU A 160 9.42 -14.32 2.99
CA GLU A 160 9.72 -12.90 3.15
C GLU A 160 8.55 -12.07 2.60
N PHE A 161 7.81 -11.44 3.50
CA PHE A 161 6.56 -10.76 3.16
C PHE A 161 6.81 -9.29 2.84
N VAL A 162 7.23 -9.02 1.61
CA VAL A 162 7.51 -7.68 1.07
C VAL A 162 6.73 -7.41 -0.21
N VAL A 163 6.64 -6.14 -0.59
CA VAL A 163 6.14 -5.65 -1.87
C VAL A 163 6.98 -4.45 -2.31
N LYS A 164 7.09 -4.15 -3.61
CA LYS A 164 7.74 -2.92 -4.06
C LYS A 164 6.74 -1.78 -4.05
N ALA A 165 7.08 -0.67 -3.41
CA ALA A 165 6.37 0.59 -3.60
C ALA A 165 7.13 1.48 -4.57
N ILE A 166 6.42 2.06 -5.53
CA ILE A 166 7.00 2.82 -6.64
C ILE A 166 6.37 4.22 -6.65
N SER A 167 7.22 5.23 -6.73
CA SER A 167 6.83 6.59 -7.07
C SER A 167 6.75 6.76 -8.58
N LEU A 168 5.59 7.19 -9.06
CA LEU A 168 5.32 7.50 -10.47
C LEU A 168 5.87 8.87 -10.87
N SER A 169 6.05 9.77 -9.91
CA SER A 169 6.57 11.13 -10.10
C SER A 169 8.05 11.28 -9.76
N TRP A 170 8.80 10.17 -9.72
CA TRP A 170 10.23 10.20 -9.46
C TRP A 170 10.98 10.93 -10.59
N ASP A 171 11.82 11.87 -10.19
CA ASP A 171 12.52 12.82 -11.06
C ASP A 171 14.00 12.48 -11.28
N GLY A 172 14.48 11.36 -10.72
CA GLY A 172 15.89 10.97 -10.78
C GLY A 172 16.73 11.39 -9.57
N ASN A 173 16.24 12.30 -8.70
CA ASN A 173 17.09 12.95 -7.70
C ASN A 173 16.98 12.35 -6.30
N SER A 174 15.85 11.72 -5.95
CA SER A 174 15.56 11.24 -4.58
C SER A 174 15.80 9.74 -4.39
N GLY A 175 16.92 9.21 -4.90
CA GLY A 175 17.19 7.76 -4.94
C GLY A 175 16.69 7.16 -6.25
N TRP A 176 16.06 5.99 -6.23
CA TRP A 176 15.63 5.26 -7.43
C TRP A 176 14.11 5.28 -7.68
N GLY A 177 13.37 5.98 -6.81
CA GLY A 177 11.92 6.13 -6.94
C GLY A 177 11.14 4.85 -6.65
N TRP A 178 11.75 3.87 -6.00
CA TRP A 178 11.08 2.68 -5.49
C TRP A 178 11.84 2.07 -4.31
N MET A 179 11.14 1.28 -3.49
CA MET A 179 11.74 0.54 -2.38
C MET A 179 10.91 -0.71 -2.03
N ARG A 180 11.56 -1.75 -1.50
CA ARG A 180 10.88 -2.92 -0.92
C ARG A 180 10.32 -2.55 0.44
N ILE A 181 9.04 -2.81 0.67
CA ILE A 181 8.33 -2.47 1.90
C ILE A 181 7.70 -3.74 2.46
N PRO A 182 7.81 -4.02 3.78
CA PRO A 182 7.14 -5.17 4.35
C PRO A 182 5.62 -5.00 4.29
N THR A 183 4.89 -6.09 4.06
CA THR A 183 3.42 -6.04 3.89
C THR A 183 2.66 -5.41 5.07
N GLY A 184 3.27 -5.36 6.26
CA GLY A 184 2.70 -4.74 7.47
C GLY A 184 2.92 -3.24 7.62
N TYR A 185 3.67 -2.61 6.70
CA TYR A 185 4.00 -1.19 6.74
C TYR A 185 3.13 -0.34 5.81
N LEU A 186 2.10 -0.91 5.17
CA LEU A 186 1.25 -0.13 4.26
C LEU A 186 0.51 1.01 4.96
N LEU A 187 0.06 0.80 6.20
CA LEU A 187 -0.58 1.86 6.98
C LEU A 187 0.42 2.98 7.28
N GLU A 188 1.63 2.63 7.72
CA GLU A 188 2.70 3.59 7.99
C GLU A 188 3.10 4.37 6.72
N LEU A 189 3.27 3.68 5.60
CA LEU A 189 3.53 4.29 4.30
C LEU A 189 2.43 5.29 3.94
N TRP A 190 1.17 4.91 4.09
CA TRP A 190 0.04 5.79 3.82
C TRP A 190 0.09 7.08 4.65
N ILE A 191 0.38 6.94 5.95
CA ILE A 191 0.51 8.07 6.88
C ILE A 191 1.69 8.97 6.46
N PHE A 192 2.82 8.35 6.14
CA PHE A 192 4.03 9.06 5.73
C PHE A 192 3.83 9.83 4.42
N LEU A 193 3.15 9.24 3.43
CA LEU A 193 2.77 9.91 2.18
C LEU A 193 1.82 11.08 2.42
N MET A 194 0.86 10.94 3.35
CA MET A 194 -0.04 12.03 3.72
C MET A 194 0.70 13.24 4.32
N TRP A 195 1.66 13.00 5.21
CA TRP A 195 2.46 14.08 5.81
C TRP A 195 3.35 14.78 4.78
N ASN A 196 3.81 14.04 3.78
CA ASN A 196 4.67 14.54 2.72
C ASN A 196 3.92 14.76 1.40
N LYS A 197 2.60 15.01 1.42
CA LYS A 197 1.76 15.08 0.20
C LYS A 197 2.26 16.02 -0.89
N HIS A 198 3.04 17.04 -0.53
CA HIS A 198 3.60 18.03 -1.46
C HIS A 198 4.99 17.65 -2.00
N ARG A 199 5.60 16.59 -1.47
CA ARG A 199 6.92 16.05 -1.85
C ARG A 199 6.97 14.52 -1.75
N ALA A 200 5.87 13.87 -2.13
CA ALA A 200 5.73 12.42 -1.94
C ALA A 200 6.77 11.64 -2.77
N GLU A 201 7.24 12.20 -3.88
CA GLU A 201 8.33 11.67 -4.71
C GLU A 201 9.65 11.48 -3.93
N SER A 202 9.82 12.23 -2.84
CA SER A 202 10.98 12.15 -1.96
C SER A 202 10.81 11.16 -0.80
N CYS A 203 9.69 10.43 -0.69
CA CYS A 203 9.43 9.59 0.48
C CYS A 203 10.29 8.32 0.51
N LEU A 204 10.59 7.71 -0.64
CA LEU A 204 11.36 6.46 -0.71
C LEU A 204 12.83 6.72 -1.01
N ARG A 205 13.51 7.52 -0.18
CA ARG A 205 14.93 7.81 -0.39
C ARG A 205 15.77 6.58 -0.14
N PHE A 206 16.71 6.36 -1.05
CA PHE A 206 17.77 5.37 -0.89
C PHE A 206 19.08 5.96 -1.33
N HIS A 207 20.09 5.85 -0.46
CA HIS A 207 21.45 6.29 -0.74
C HIS A 207 22.29 5.03 -1.02
N GLY A 208 22.50 4.71 -2.30
CA GLY A 208 23.22 3.52 -2.73
C GLY A 208 22.95 3.17 -4.19
N ALA A 209 23.55 2.08 -4.69
CA ALA A 209 23.31 1.62 -6.05
C ALA A 209 21.92 0.97 -6.16
N GLU A 210 21.30 0.99 -7.35
CA GLU A 210 19.98 0.40 -7.56
C GLU A 210 19.98 -1.11 -7.21
N ALA A 211 21.09 -1.79 -7.48
CA ALA A 211 21.27 -3.21 -7.15
C ALA A 211 21.11 -3.51 -5.65
N ASP A 212 21.47 -2.56 -4.78
CA ASP A 212 21.38 -2.72 -3.33
C ASP A 212 19.93 -2.64 -2.83
N LEU A 213 19.01 -2.07 -3.62
CA LEU A 213 17.58 -2.05 -3.29
C LEU A 213 16.96 -3.44 -3.26
N ALA A 214 17.52 -4.40 -4.01
CA ALA A 214 17.07 -5.78 -3.95
C ALA A 214 17.25 -6.36 -2.54
N GLN A 215 18.25 -5.89 -1.80
CA GLN A 215 18.56 -6.35 -0.43
C GLN A 215 18.05 -5.38 0.65
N SER A 216 17.66 -4.17 0.25
CA SER A 216 17.22 -3.13 1.17
C SER A 216 15.72 -3.16 1.37
N ILE A 217 15.29 -3.21 2.63
CA ILE A 217 13.89 -3.14 3.03
C ILE A 217 13.68 -1.83 3.75
N TRP A 218 12.59 -1.13 3.43
CA TRP A 218 12.21 0.09 4.11
C TRP A 218 11.99 -0.16 5.60
N SER A 219 12.71 0.58 6.43
CA SER A 219 12.66 0.45 7.89
C SER A 219 11.43 1.09 8.54
N GLY A 220 10.58 1.76 7.75
CA GLY A 220 9.61 2.73 8.25
C GLY A 220 10.26 4.11 8.45
N ASP A 221 9.42 5.11 8.72
CA ASP A 221 9.89 6.45 9.08
C ASP A 221 10.14 6.53 10.60
N MET A 222 11.41 6.55 10.96
CA MET A 222 11.89 6.59 12.36
C MET A 222 11.43 7.84 13.13
N GLY A 223 10.94 8.88 12.45
CA GLY A 223 10.44 10.10 13.06
C GLY A 223 9.01 10.02 13.61
N LEU A 224 8.25 8.99 13.28
CA LEU A 224 6.84 8.83 13.69
C LEU A 224 6.67 8.08 15.00
N LEU A 225 7.72 7.37 15.40
CA LEU A 225 7.77 6.48 16.56
C LEU A 225 8.97 6.83 17.44
N ASP A 226 9.21 8.13 17.69
CA ASP A 226 10.10 8.55 18.77
C ASP A 226 9.41 8.31 20.13
N ARG A 227 9.29 7.02 20.49
CA ARG A 227 9.09 6.46 21.84
C ARG A 227 8.94 4.94 21.72
N GLU A 228 10.03 4.21 22.01
CA GLU A 228 10.10 2.78 22.42
C GLU A 228 9.43 1.66 21.57
N ASP A 229 8.50 1.95 20.68
CA ASP A 229 7.63 0.96 20.04
C ASP A 229 8.25 0.30 18.80
N VAL A 230 9.24 0.93 18.15
CA VAL A 230 10.03 0.30 17.07
C VAL A 230 10.77 -0.95 17.56
N ARG A 231 11.22 -0.98 18.83
CA ARG A 231 11.82 -2.18 19.43
C ARG A 231 10.80 -3.30 19.64
N LYS A 232 9.52 -2.99 19.84
CA LYS A 232 8.43 -3.97 19.91
C LYS A 232 7.99 -4.41 18.52
N PHE A 233 7.94 -3.50 17.55
CA PHE A 233 7.54 -3.77 16.16
C PHE A 233 8.54 -4.70 15.45
N ALA A 234 9.85 -4.42 15.56
CA ALA A 234 10.89 -5.30 15.03
C ALA A 234 10.86 -6.69 15.70
N LYS A 235 10.59 -6.77 17.01
CA LYS A 235 10.41 -8.04 17.72
C LYS A 235 9.12 -8.76 17.32
N GLY A 236 8.02 -8.04 17.09
CA GLY A 236 6.71 -8.57 16.70
C GLY A 236 6.71 -9.17 15.30
N VAL A 237 7.30 -8.48 14.31
CA VAL A 237 7.45 -9.00 12.94
C VAL A 237 8.39 -10.21 12.90
N ILE A 238 9.47 -10.22 13.69
CA ILE A 238 10.35 -11.40 13.84
C ILE A 238 9.59 -12.58 14.50
N ILE A 239 8.70 -12.31 15.46
CA ILE A 239 7.89 -13.35 16.12
C ILE A 239 6.84 -13.92 15.18
N VAL A 240 6.13 -13.08 14.40
CA VAL A 240 5.10 -13.53 13.44
C VAL A 240 5.73 -14.31 12.29
N THR A 241 6.87 -13.86 11.76
CA THR A 241 7.62 -14.60 10.74
C THR A 241 8.21 -15.91 11.27
N LYS A 242 8.70 -15.96 12.53
CA LYS A 242 9.09 -17.21 13.19
C LYS A 242 7.90 -18.15 13.41
N ARG A 243 6.73 -17.65 13.81
CA ARG A 243 5.52 -18.47 14.00
C ARG A 243 5.03 -19.09 12.69
N MET A 244 5.10 -18.35 11.59
CA MET A 244 4.79 -18.87 10.25
C MET A 244 5.83 -19.91 9.77
N ARG A 245 7.11 -19.76 10.14
CA ARG A 245 8.17 -20.73 9.81
C ARG A 245 8.03 -22.03 10.63
N CYS A 246 7.76 -21.93 11.94
CA CYS A 246 7.51 -23.10 12.82
C CYS A 246 6.24 -23.89 12.45
N GLY A 247 5.18 -23.23 11.96
CA GLY A 247 3.94 -23.89 11.56
C GLY A 247 4.07 -24.82 10.34
N LYS A 248 5.09 -24.59 9.48
CA LYS A 248 5.39 -25.48 8.33
C LYS A 248 6.26 -26.68 8.73
N GLU A 249 7.11 -26.54 9.75
CA GLU A 249 7.95 -27.65 10.26
C GLU A 249 7.16 -28.64 11.13
N CYS A 250 6.18 -28.18 11.92
CA CYS A 250 5.33 -29.07 12.73
C CYS A 250 4.35 -29.95 11.94
N ARG A 251 4.07 -29.66 10.65
CA ARG A 251 3.19 -30.50 9.82
C ARG A 251 3.92 -31.63 9.08
N ARG A 252 5.26 -31.65 9.06
CA ARG A 252 6.04 -32.72 8.41
C ARG A 252 6.46 -33.87 9.34
N THR A 253 6.23 -33.75 10.65
CA THR A 253 6.66 -34.77 11.63
C THR A 253 5.56 -35.68 12.18
N ASN A 254 4.28 -35.45 11.88
CA ASN A 254 3.16 -36.25 12.42
C ASN A 254 2.48 -37.17 11.39
N GLN A 255 3.24 -37.75 10.46
CA GLN A 255 2.73 -38.77 9.55
C GLN A 255 3.69 -39.95 9.39
N LYS A 256 4.20 -40.47 10.51
CA LYS A 256 4.65 -41.86 10.66
C LYS A 256 4.27 -42.32 12.07
N ASP A 257 3.85 -43.57 12.17
CA ASP A 257 3.48 -44.29 13.39
C ASP A 257 2.01 -44.21 13.81
N PHE A 258 1.16 -44.89 13.05
CA PHE A 258 0.19 -45.84 13.62
C PHE A 258 0.07 -47.02 12.65
N ARG A 259 0.71 -48.13 13.02
CA ARG A 259 0.36 -49.49 12.59
C ARG A 259 -0.42 -50.13 13.71
#